data_AF-A0A2H3HJ64-F1
#
_entry.id   AF-A0A2H3HJ64-F1
#
_cell.length_a   1.000
_cell.length_b   1.000
_cell.length_c   1.000
_cell.angle_alpha   90.00
_cell.angle_beta   90.00
_cell.angle_gamma   90.00
#
_symmetry.space_group_name_H-M   'P 1'
#
loop_
_entity.id
_entity.type
_entity.pdbx_description
1 polymer ?
#
loop_
_entity_poly.entity_id
_entity_poly.type
_entity_poly.pdbx_seq_one_letter_code
_entity_poly.pdbx_strand_id
1 'polypeptide(L)'
;MSARASAPTIPALKQTFLANQTTLLAQPLAPSRSWQATNDASDEPLTERVVRDVLFNLNHTIQQHCRRVYAPQASRNIAEQIDNVFVQDAERKVGGPADTEGGIGRGLDLSDKDAIEALPASWHIEKDVNDHPEEVKRYAEAVARLTELNDQRKQLREQVARLKHLKTIVEPLQMTDDGAGIQENLLTRNGPVEKELEKMRFLLARVGGRVHALPEQALNDVSKEISLSETGSQGRKRRVDQFLADKVFQ
;
A
#
# COMPACT_ATOMS: atom_id res chain seq x y z
N MET A 1 18.65 -15.68 19.45
CA MET A 1 17.50 -15.06 18.74
C MET A 1 17.96 -14.72 17.33
N SER A 2 17.71 -15.59 16.35
CA SER A 2 18.05 -15.29 14.95
C SER A 2 16.98 -14.38 14.38
N ALA A 3 17.35 -13.13 14.06
CA ALA A 3 16.51 -12.23 13.29
C ALA A 3 16.14 -12.92 11.96
N ARG A 4 14.84 -13.09 11.70
CA ARG A 4 14.34 -13.50 10.38
C ARG A 4 14.85 -12.46 9.38
N ALA A 5 15.79 -12.84 8.52
CA ALA A 5 16.21 -11.99 7.42
C ALA A 5 14.97 -11.65 6.57
N SER A 6 14.73 -10.35 6.35
CA SER A 6 13.71 -9.88 5.41
C SER A 6 13.92 -10.53 4.04
N ALA A 7 12.84 -10.84 3.33
CA ALA A 7 12.94 -11.35 1.96
C ALA A 7 13.83 -10.40 1.12
N PRO A 8 14.79 -10.93 0.35
CA PRO A 8 15.70 -10.09 -0.43
C PRO A 8 14.91 -9.31 -1.47
N THR A 9 15.13 -7.99 -1.52
CA THR A 9 14.52 -7.13 -2.55
C THR A 9 15.15 -7.42 -3.91
N ILE A 10 14.42 -7.16 -5.00
CA ILE A 10 14.91 -7.30 -6.38
C ILE A 10 16.25 -6.57 -6.61
N PRO A 11 16.44 -5.30 -6.19
CA PRO A 11 17.74 -4.65 -6.30
C PRO A 11 18.84 -5.33 -5.46
N ALA A 12 18.50 -5.91 -4.30
CA ALA A 12 19.47 -6.67 -3.50
C ALA A 12 19.91 -7.96 -4.22
N LEU A 13 19.00 -8.66 -4.92
CA LEU A 13 19.34 -9.82 -5.74
C LEU A 13 20.22 -9.45 -6.95
N LYS A 14 19.92 -8.32 -7.59
CA LYS A 14 20.75 -7.78 -8.68
C LYS A 14 22.15 -7.40 -8.17
N GLN A 15 22.23 -6.77 -7.01
CA GLN A 15 23.51 -6.42 -6.37
C GLN A 15 24.34 -7.66 -6.04
N THR A 16 23.75 -8.71 -5.46
CA THR A 16 24.47 -9.95 -5.14
C THR A 16 24.93 -10.67 -6.41
N PHE A 17 24.10 -10.68 -7.46
CA PHE A 17 24.53 -11.20 -8.77
C PHE A 17 25.75 -10.46 -9.30
N LEU A 18 25.74 -9.12 -9.32
CA LEU A 18 26.89 -8.32 -9.78
C LEU A 18 28.14 -8.56 -8.92
N ALA A 19 27.99 -8.68 -7.61
CA ALA A 19 29.09 -9.00 -6.70
C ALA A 19 29.70 -10.39 -6.98
N ASN A 20 28.85 -11.39 -7.27
CA ASN A 20 29.30 -12.73 -7.61
C ASN A 20 30.04 -12.76 -8.95
N GLN A 21 29.49 -12.11 -9.99
CA GLN A 21 30.13 -12.05 -11.31
C GLN A 21 31.46 -11.31 -11.27
N THR A 22 31.52 -10.18 -10.55
CA THR A 22 32.79 -9.44 -10.39
C THR A 22 33.82 -10.25 -9.62
N THR A 23 33.42 -11.05 -8.64
CA THR A 23 34.33 -11.97 -7.92
C THR A 23 34.87 -13.07 -8.82
N LEU A 24 34.02 -13.66 -9.68
CA LEU A 24 34.45 -14.67 -10.66
C LEU A 24 35.44 -14.08 -11.67
N LEU A 25 35.16 -12.89 -12.20
CA LEU A 25 36.03 -12.23 -13.18
C LEU A 25 37.33 -11.68 -12.57
N ALA A 26 37.34 -11.39 -11.27
CA ALA A 26 38.52 -10.92 -10.54
C ALA A 26 39.40 -12.07 -10.01
N GLN A 27 39.12 -13.32 -10.39
CA GLN A 27 39.90 -14.48 -9.97
C GLN A 27 41.36 -14.33 -10.48
N PRO A 28 42.37 -14.61 -9.64
CA PRO A 28 43.76 -14.45 -10.03
C PRO A 28 44.09 -15.33 -11.24
N LEU A 29 44.75 -14.73 -12.22
CA LEU A 29 45.23 -15.41 -13.40
C LEU A 29 46.39 -16.32 -13.04
N ALA A 30 46.33 -17.54 -13.57
CA ALA A 30 47.40 -18.51 -13.52
C ALA A 30 47.82 -18.87 -14.96
N PRO A 31 49.11 -19.15 -15.20
CA PRO A 31 49.56 -19.57 -16.50
C PRO A 31 48.93 -20.92 -16.85
N SER A 32 48.40 -21.03 -18.08
CA SER A 32 47.80 -22.28 -18.53
C SER A 32 48.88 -23.35 -18.75
N ARG A 33 48.50 -24.63 -18.61
CA ARG A 33 49.42 -25.75 -18.85
C ARG A 33 49.97 -25.76 -20.28
N SER A 34 49.17 -25.32 -21.26
CA SER A 34 49.60 -25.18 -22.64
C SER A 34 50.66 -24.10 -22.80
N TRP A 35 50.48 -22.95 -22.15
CA TRP A 35 51.46 -21.87 -22.18
C TRP A 35 52.78 -22.28 -21.51
N GLN A 36 52.72 -23.00 -20.38
CA GLN A 36 53.92 -23.52 -19.70
C GLN A 36 54.70 -24.47 -20.61
N ALA A 37 54.03 -25.43 -21.25
CA ALA A 37 54.67 -26.35 -22.19
C ALA A 37 55.33 -25.63 -23.37
N THR A 38 54.71 -24.55 -23.89
CA THR A 38 55.32 -23.75 -24.96
C THR A 38 56.51 -22.90 -24.49
N ASN A 39 56.48 -22.41 -23.25
CA ASN A 39 57.60 -21.65 -22.68
C ASN A 39 58.81 -22.56 -22.44
N ASP A 40 58.58 -23.76 -21.90
CA ASP A 40 59.64 -24.74 -21.62
C ASP A 40 60.27 -25.31 -22.91
N ALA A 41 59.51 -25.35 -24.01
CA ALA A 41 59.98 -25.80 -25.32
C ALA A 41 60.63 -24.71 -26.18
N SER A 42 60.66 -23.45 -25.71
CA SER A 42 61.25 -22.33 -26.45
C SER A 42 62.77 -22.26 -26.31
N ASP A 43 63.45 -21.72 -27.32
CA ASP A 43 64.92 -21.57 -27.30
C ASP A 43 65.41 -20.58 -26.23
N GLU A 44 64.55 -19.64 -25.82
CA GLU A 44 64.79 -18.67 -24.74
C GLU A 44 63.63 -18.66 -23.73
N PRO A 45 63.58 -19.64 -22.79
CA PRO A 45 62.48 -19.75 -21.84
C PRO A 45 62.47 -18.60 -20.83
N LEU A 46 61.29 -18.05 -20.57
CA LEU A 46 61.13 -17.07 -19.50
C LEU A 46 61.35 -17.76 -18.15
N THR A 47 62.20 -17.15 -17.31
CA THR A 47 62.44 -17.65 -15.96
C THR A 47 61.16 -17.60 -15.12
N GLU A 48 60.90 -18.66 -14.36
CA GLU A 48 59.69 -18.79 -13.53
C GLU A 48 59.54 -17.61 -12.55
N ARG A 49 60.65 -17.03 -12.11
CA ARG A 49 60.67 -15.85 -11.23
C ARG A 49 60.05 -14.63 -11.91
N VAL A 50 60.47 -14.31 -13.14
CA VAL A 50 59.93 -13.16 -13.89
C VAL A 50 58.44 -13.38 -14.17
N VAL A 51 58.04 -14.60 -14.52
CA VAL A 51 56.63 -14.94 -14.75
C VAL A 51 55.79 -14.74 -13.49
N ARG A 52 56.27 -15.21 -12.33
CA ARG A 52 55.60 -15.00 -11.03
C ARG A 52 55.50 -13.52 -10.66
N ASP A 53 56.57 -12.75 -10.85
CA ASP A 53 56.60 -11.32 -10.51
C ASP A 53 55.62 -10.51 -11.39
N VAL A 54 55.58 -10.80 -12.70
CA VAL A 54 54.63 -10.16 -13.62
C VAL A 54 53.19 -10.55 -13.30
N LEU A 55 52.93 -11.84 -13.05
CA LEU A 55 51.60 -12.31 -12.66
C LEU A 55 51.13 -11.71 -11.35
N PHE A 56 52.03 -11.57 -10.37
CA PHE A 56 51.72 -10.92 -9.11
C PHE A 56 51.30 -9.46 -9.34
N ASN A 57 52.08 -8.69 -10.10
CA ASN A 57 51.76 -7.30 -10.41
C ASN A 57 50.46 -7.15 -11.21
N LEU A 58 50.21 -8.03 -12.18
CA LEU A 58 48.99 -8.04 -12.97
C LEU A 58 47.77 -8.34 -12.10
N ASN A 59 47.83 -9.42 -11.32
CA ASN A 59 46.75 -9.79 -10.39
C ASN A 59 46.49 -8.69 -9.36
N HIS A 60 47.55 -8.04 -8.87
CA HIS A 60 47.41 -6.91 -7.96
C HIS A 60 46.70 -5.72 -8.62
N THR A 61 47.07 -5.39 -9.87
CA THR A 61 46.44 -4.32 -10.65
C THR A 61 44.95 -4.61 -10.92
N ILE A 62 44.62 -5.85 -11.28
CA ILE A 62 43.22 -6.30 -11.46
C ILE A 62 42.43 -6.14 -10.16
N GLN A 63 42.98 -6.59 -9.03
CA GLN A 63 42.32 -6.45 -7.72
C GLN A 63 42.11 -4.98 -7.33
N GLN A 64 43.10 -4.11 -7.55
CA GLN A 64 42.97 -2.68 -7.31
C GLN A 64 41.88 -2.05 -8.18
N HIS A 65 41.85 -2.39 -9.47
CA HIS A 65 40.82 -1.92 -10.39
C HIS A 65 39.42 -2.39 -9.95
N CYS A 66 39.26 -3.68 -9.65
CA CYS A 66 37.98 -4.24 -9.20
C CYS A 66 37.48 -3.58 -7.92
N ARG A 67 38.37 -3.31 -6.95
CA ARG A 67 38.00 -2.58 -5.72
C ARG A 67 37.57 -1.14 -5.97
N ARG A 68 38.19 -0.45 -6.93
CA ARG A 68 37.90 0.95 -7.25
C ARG A 68 36.64 1.12 -8.09
N VAL A 69 36.43 0.25 -9.07
CA VAL A 69 35.32 0.36 -10.03
C VAL A 69 34.06 -0.34 -9.51
N TYR A 70 34.20 -1.50 -8.86
CA TYR A 70 33.07 -2.29 -8.35
C TYR A 70 32.93 -2.14 -6.83
N ALA A 71 33.02 -0.92 -6.32
CA ALA A 71 32.74 -0.64 -4.92
C ALA A 71 31.29 -1.06 -4.57
N PRO A 72 31.00 -1.51 -3.34
CA PRO A 72 29.66 -1.99 -2.96
C PRO A 72 28.53 -0.97 -3.19
N GLN A 73 28.84 0.33 -3.09
CA GLN A 73 27.90 1.41 -3.38
C GLN A 73 27.66 1.59 -4.88
N ALA A 74 28.70 1.43 -5.70
CA ALA A 74 28.58 1.51 -7.15
C ALA A 74 27.75 0.34 -7.70
N SER A 75 27.98 -0.88 -7.19
CA SER A 75 27.19 -2.05 -7.59
C SER A 75 25.71 -1.93 -7.18
N ARG A 76 25.42 -1.30 -6.04
CA ARG A 76 24.06 -0.97 -5.62
C ARG A 76 23.40 0.06 -6.55
N ASN A 77 24.08 1.16 -6.85
CA ASN A 77 23.55 2.18 -7.76
C ASN A 77 23.27 1.61 -9.16
N ILE A 78 24.15 0.76 -9.69
CA ILE A 78 23.94 0.09 -10.97
C ILE A 78 22.75 -0.88 -10.89
N ALA A 79 22.62 -1.64 -9.79
CA ALA A 79 21.48 -2.53 -9.59
C ALA A 79 20.14 -1.75 -9.58
N GLU A 80 20.10 -0.60 -8.92
CA GLU A 80 18.94 0.31 -8.90
C GLU A 80 18.67 0.93 -10.28
N GLN A 81 19.71 1.35 -11.02
CA GLN A 81 19.56 1.85 -12.39
C GLN A 81 18.99 0.79 -13.33
N ILE A 82 19.49 -0.44 -13.25
CA ILE A 82 18.95 -1.57 -14.03
C ILE A 82 17.49 -1.79 -13.65
N ASP A 83 17.15 -1.76 -12.36
CA ASP A 83 15.77 -1.85 -11.90
C ASP A 83 14.88 -0.76 -12.50
N ASN A 84 15.31 0.50 -12.43
CA ASN A 84 14.58 1.62 -13.01
C ASN A 84 14.39 1.48 -14.52
N VAL A 85 15.38 1.00 -15.27
CA VAL A 85 15.24 0.76 -16.72
C VAL A 85 14.22 -0.35 -16.99
N PHE A 86 14.23 -1.43 -16.22
CA PHE A 86 13.24 -2.50 -16.37
C PHE A 86 11.83 -2.05 -16.01
N VAL A 87 11.68 -1.21 -14.98
CA VAL A 87 10.40 -0.60 -14.61
C VAL A 87 9.94 0.35 -15.71
N GLN A 88 10.81 1.24 -16.21
CA GLN A 88 10.49 2.16 -17.31
C GLN A 88 10.16 1.42 -18.61
N ASP A 89 10.85 0.32 -18.93
CA ASP A 89 10.54 -0.51 -20.11
C ASP A 89 9.20 -1.23 -19.94
N ALA A 90 8.89 -1.70 -18.73
CA ALA A 90 7.59 -2.26 -18.41
C ALA A 90 6.47 -1.19 -18.53
N GLU A 91 6.66 0.00 -17.98
CA GLU A 91 5.74 1.13 -18.10
C GLU A 91 5.57 1.58 -19.56
N ARG A 92 6.66 1.61 -20.34
CA ARG A 92 6.63 1.97 -21.77
C ARG A 92 5.89 0.93 -22.61
N LYS A 93 5.98 -0.34 -22.24
CA LYS A 93 5.18 -1.40 -22.87
C LYS A 93 3.71 -1.19 -22.54
N VAL A 94 3.38 -1.11 -21.25
CA VAL A 94 2.00 -0.92 -20.74
C VAL A 94 1.36 0.41 -21.21
N GLY A 95 2.13 1.47 -21.45
CA GLY A 95 1.64 2.81 -21.81
C GLY A 95 1.94 3.25 -23.25
N GLY A 96 2.57 2.42 -24.07
CA GLY A 96 2.93 2.75 -25.45
C GLY A 96 1.78 2.50 -26.42
N PRO A 97 1.55 3.33 -27.45
CA PRO A 97 0.56 3.06 -28.50
C PRO A 97 0.89 1.84 -29.39
N ALA A 98 1.97 1.11 -29.08
CA ALA A 98 2.33 -0.17 -29.67
C ALA A 98 1.76 -1.38 -28.88
N ASP A 99 1.01 -1.14 -27.81
CA ASP A 99 0.27 -2.17 -27.06
C ASP A 99 -1.09 -2.48 -27.71
N THR A 100 -1.07 -2.73 -29.02
CA THR A 100 -2.14 -3.52 -29.67
C THR A 100 -2.02 -5.01 -29.35
N GLU A 101 -1.03 -5.41 -28.53
CA GLU A 101 -0.76 -6.79 -28.15
C GLU A 101 -0.86 -7.02 -26.62
N GLY A 102 -1.70 -6.26 -25.90
CA GLY A 102 -2.37 -6.66 -24.65
C GLY A 102 -1.57 -7.50 -23.64
N GLY A 103 -0.29 -7.20 -23.43
CA GLY A 103 0.63 -8.05 -22.67
C GLY A 103 0.66 -7.67 -21.20
N ILE A 104 0.30 -8.60 -20.32
CA ILE A 104 0.46 -8.42 -18.86
C ILE A 104 1.97 -8.34 -18.56
N GLY A 105 2.43 -7.20 -18.04
CA GLY A 105 3.83 -7.02 -17.66
C GLY A 105 4.27 -8.07 -16.64
N ARG A 106 5.40 -8.74 -16.89
CA ARG A 106 5.96 -9.82 -16.03
C ARG A 106 6.23 -9.40 -14.57
N GLY A 107 6.19 -8.11 -14.27
CA GLY A 107 6.34 -7.54 -12.92
C GLY A 107 5.06 -7.01 -12.28
N LEU A 108 3.88 -7.26 -12.86
CA LEU A 108 2.62 -6.81 -12.30
C LEU A 108 2.37 -7.51 -10.95
N ASP A 109 2.25 -6.74 -9.87
CA ASP A 109 1.90 -7.29 -8.57
C ASP A 109 0.41 -7.67 -8.54
N LEU A 110 0.15 -8.97 -8.62
CA LEU A 110 -1.21 -9.55 -8.56
C LEU A 110 -1.84 -9.50 -7.16
N SER A 111 -1.16 -8.88 -6.19
CA SER A 111 -1.70 -8.61 -4.86
C SER A 111 -2.46 -7.28 -4.79
N ASP A 112 -2.25 -6.39 -5.75
CA ASP A 112 -2.85 -5.07 -5.79
C ASP A 112 -4.23 -5.10 -6.45
N LYS A 113 -5.16 -4.28 -5.93
CA LYS A 113 -6.55 -4.28 -6.40
C LYS A 113 -6.67 -3.73 -7.81
N ASP A 114 -6.01 -2.61 -8.06
CA ASP A 114 -6.08 -1.89 -9.32
C ASP A 114 -5.45 -2.73 -10.44
N ALA A 115 -4.40 -3.49 -10.10
CA ALA A 115 -3.78 -4.46 -11.00
C ALA A 115 -4.73 -5.62 -11.34
N ILE A 116 -5.45 -6.18 -10.36
CA ILE A 116 -6.43 -7.26 -10.60
C ILE A 116 -7.60 -6.76 -11.45
N GLU A 117 -8.09 -5.55 -11.22
CA GLU A 117 -9.19 -4.95 -12.00
C GLU A 117 -8.79 -4.60 -13.44
N ALA A 118 -7.51 -4.30 -13.68
CA ALA A 118 -6.96 -4.06 -15.01
C ALA A 118 -6.71 -5.35 -15.82
N LEU A 119 -6.82 -6.54 -15.20
CA LEU A 119 -6.61 -7.80 -15.91
C LEU A 119 -7.74 -8.05 -16.92
N PRO A 120 -7.40 -8.46 -18.15
CA PRO A 120 -8.41 -8.78 -19.12
C PRO A 120 -9.10 -10.11 -18.82
N ALA A 121 -10.42 -10.13 -19.01
CA ALA A 121 -11.25 -11.31 -18.78
C ALA A 121 -10.95 -12.46 -19.76
N SER A 122 -10.39 -12.17 -20.94
CA SER A 122 -10.05 -13.15 -21.97
C SER A 122 -8.61 -12.98 -22.46
N TRP A 123 -8.04 -14.08 -22.97
CA TRP A 123 -6.72 -14.08 -23.60
C TRP A 123 -6.78 -13.28 -24.91
N HIS A 124 -5.92 -12.27 -25.07
CA HIS A 124 -6.01 -11.33 -26.19
C HIS A 124 -5.32 -11.78 -27.49
N ILE A 125 -4.46 -12.79 -27.42
CA ILE A 125 -3.67 -13.24 -28.58
C ILE A 125 -4.43 -14.37 -29.29
N GLU A 126 -5.13 -14.05 -30.38
CA GLU A 126 -5.95 -15.01 -31.14
C GLU A 126 -5.15 -16.20 -31.70
N LYS A 127 -3.86 -16.01 -32.00
CA LYS A 127 -2.96 -17.08 -32.47
C LYS A 127 -2.77 -18.15 -31.39
N ASP A 128 -2.51 -17.73 -30.16
CA ASP A 128 -2.31 -18.62 -29.01
C ASP A 128 -3.62 -19.30 -28.59
N VAL A 129 -4.77 -18.70 -28.88
CA VAL A 129 -6.08 -19.33 -28.63
C VAL A 129 -6.25 -20.57 -29.48
N ASN A 130 -5.74 -20.56 -30.71
CA ASN A 130 -5.83 -21.69 -31.62
C ASN A 130 -4.75 -22.75 -31.35
N ASP A 131 -3.55 -22.32 -30.97
CA ASP A 131 -2.42 -23.23 -30.71
C ASP A 131 -2.50 -23.87 -29.30
N HIS A 132 -3.04 -23.15 -28.31
CA HIS A 132 -3.07 -23.56 -26.90
C HIS A 132 -4.42 -23.30 -26.21
N PRO A 133 -5.50 -24.00 -26.60
CA PRO A 133 -6.85 -23.77 -26.06
C PRO A 133 -6.99 -24.11 -24.57
N GLU A 134 -6.19 -25.05 -24.05
CA GLU A 134 -6.20 -25.43 -22.63
C GLU A 134 -5.60 -24.34 -21.73
N GLU A 135 -4.65 -23.56 -22.23
CA GLU A 135 -4.03 -22.47 -21.49
C GLU A 135 -4.97 -21.27 -21.37
N VAL A 136 -5.74 -20.99 -22.42
CA VAL A 136 -6.81 -19.97 -22.40
C VAL A 136 -7.86 -20.28 -21.35
N LYS A 137 -8.30 -21.55 -21.24
CA LYS A 137 -9.25 -21.96 -20.20
C LYS A 137 -8.67 -21.79 -18.81
N ARG A 138 -7.42 -22.22 -18.60
CA ARG A 138 -6.72 -22.06 -17.31
C ARG A 138 -6.57 -20.60 -16.93
N TYR A 139 -6.26 -19.73 -17.88
CA TYR A 139 -6.19 -18.29 -17.66
C TYR A 139 -7.56 -17.75 -17.22
N ALA A 140 -8.63 -18.06 -17.96
CA ALA A 140 -9.98 -17.62 -17.62
C ALA A 140 -10.42 -18.10 -16.22
N GLU A 141 -10.13 -19.35 -15.87
CA GLU A 141 -10.38 -19.89 -14.53
C GLU A 141 -9.57 -19.16 -13.45
N ALA A 142 -8.29 -18.88 -13.71
CA ALA A 142 -7.41 -18.20 -12.77
C ALA A 142 -7.85 -16.75 -12.53
N VAL A 143 -8.20 -16.01 -13.59
CA VAL A 143 -8.73 -14.65 -13.48
C VAL A 143 -10.03 -14.64 -12.69
N ALA A 144 -10.96 -15.56 -12.97
CA ALA A 144 -12.22 -15.66 -12.23
C ALA A 144 -12.00 -15.93 -10.73
N ARG A 145 -11.06 -16.83 -10.38
CA ARG A 145 -10.69 -17.09 -8.99
C ARG A 145 -10.05 -15.87 -8.32
N LEU A 146 -9.18 -15.15 -9.04
CA LEU A 146 -8.53 -13.94 -8.52
C LEU A 146 -9.55 -12.82 -8.24
N THR A 147 -10.51 -12.61 -9.14
CA THR A 147 -11.58 -11.63 -8.92
C THR A 147 -12.46 -12.02 -7.74
N GLU A 148 -12.83 -13.30 -7.60
CA GLU A 148 -13.62 -13.79 -6.46
C GLU A 148 -12.89 -13.57 -5.13
N LEU A 149 -11.60 -13.92 -5.05
CA LEU A 149 -10.79 -13.70 -3.86
C LEU A 149 -10.61 -12.21 -3.54
N ASN A 150 -10.51 -11.35 -4.56
CA ASN A 150 -10.44 -9.91 -4.37
C ASN A 150 -11.75 -9.35 -3.79
N ASP A 151 -12.90 -9.84 -4.27
CA ASP A 151 -14.21 -9.48 -3.74
C ASP A 151 -14.38 -9.94 -2.29
N GLN A 152 -14.00 -11.18 -1.96
CA GLN A 152 -14.00 -11.68 -0.58
C GLN A 152 -13.09 -10.82 0.33
N ARG A 153 -11.90 -10.45 -0.16
CA ARG A 153 -10.97 -9.57 0.57
C ARG A 153 -11.55 -8.17 0.77
N LYS A 154 -12.31 -7.64 -0.20
CA LYS A 154 -13.01 -6.35 -0.09
C LYS A 154 -14.09 -6.41 0.98
N GLN A 155 -14.94 -7.43 0.96
CA GLN A 155 -15.99 -7.64 1.96
C GLN A 155 -15.41 -7.76 3.38
N LEU A 156 -14.35 -8.54 3.55
CA LEU A 156 -13.67 -8.68 4.84
C LEU A 156 -13.08 -7.36 5.34
N ARG A 157 -12.47 -6.56 4.46
CA ARG A 157 -11.96 -5.24 4.82
C ARG A 157 -13.08 -4.29 5.27
N GLU A 158 -14.23 -4.32 4.60
CA GLU A 158 -15.39 -3.52 5.00
C GLU A 158 -15.98 -3.97 6.34
N GLN A 159 -16.01 -5.29 6.60
CA GLN A 159 -16.43 -5.81 7.90
C GLN A 159 -15.46 -5.37 9.01
N VAL A 160 -14.16 -5.48 8.77
CA VAL A 160 -13.14 -5.02 9.73
C VAL A 160 -13.22 -3.51 9.95
N ALA A 161 -13.46 -2.71 8.90
CA ALA A 161 -13.64 -1.27 9.02
C ALA A 161 -14.88 -0.93 9.87
N ARG A 162 -16.01 -1.62 9.63
CA ARG A 162 -17.23 -1.48 10.45
C ARG A 162 -17.00 -1.84 11.91
N LEU A 163 -16.33 -2.96 12.18
CA LEU A 163 -16.04 -3.41 13.54
C LEU A 163 -15.07 -2.45 14.25
N LYS A 164 -14.05 -1.93 13.55
CA LYS A 164 -13.16 -0.90 14.09
C LYS A 164 -13.92 0.38 14.41
N HIS A 165 -14.83 0.81 13.54
CA HIS A 165 -15.67 1.98 13.80
C HIS A 165 -16.57 1.78 15.01
N LEU A 166 -17.24 0.63 15.13
CA LEU A 166 -18.01 0.30 16.33
C LEU A 166 -17.12 0.25 17.58
N LYS A 167 -15.92 -0.31 17.48
CA LYS A 167 -14.95 -0.28 18.59
C LYS A 167 -14.65 1.16 19.01
N THR A 168 -14.40 2.08 18.09
CA THR A 168 -14.13 3.50 18.44
C THR A 168 -15.33 4.19 19.08
N ILE A 169 -16.57 3.81 18.74
CA ILE A 169 -17.78 4.35 19.38
C ILE A 169 -17.98 3.75 20.77
N VAL A 170 -17.65 2.46 20.95
CA VAL A 170 -17.83 1.75 22.21
C VAL A 170 -16.72 2.05 23.21
N GLU A 171 -15.49 2.34 22.76
CA GLU A 171 -14.34 2.69 23.60
C GLU A 171 -14.63 3.76 24.66
N PRO A 172 -15.26 4.92 24.35
CA PRO A 172 -15.63 5.92 25.37
C PRO A 172 -16.79 5.49 26.28
N LEU A 173 -17.50 4.42 25.94
CA LEU A 173 -18.61 3.88 26.73
C LEU A 173 -18.12 2.75 27.66
N GLN A 174 -16.97 2.13 27.38
CA GLN A 174 -16.38 1.09 28.24
C GLN A 174 -16.09 1.64 29.64
N MET A 175 -16.30 0.82 30.66
CA MET A 175 -16.02 1.17 32.04
C MET A 175 -14.57 1.65 32.17
N THR A 176 -14.39 2.90 32.60
CA THR A 176 -13.11 3.37 33.13
C THR A 176 -12.86 2.71 34.49
N ASP A 177 -11.60 2.62 34.92
CA ASP A 177 -11.18 1.99 36.19
C ASP A 177 -11.92 2.53 37.44
N ASP A 178 -12.57 3.69 37.32
CA ASP A 178 -13.41 4.33 38.34
C ASP A 178 -14.85 3.75 38.47
N GLY A 179 -15.22 2.75 37.67
CA GLY A 179 -16.53 2.08 37.75
C GLY A 179 -17.71 2.83 37.11
N ALA A 180 -17.48 4.02 36.56
CA ALA A 180 -18.43 4.72 35.70
C ALA A 180 -18.33 4.16 34.26
N GLY A 181 -19.46 3.73 33.69
CA GLY A 181 -19.51 3.18 32.33
C GLY A 181 -20.93 3.10 31.78
N ILE A 182 -21.14 2.27 30.73
CA ILE A 182 -22.44 2.10 30.02
C ILE A 182 -23.64 2.00 30.98
N GLN A 183 -23.48 1.32 32.11
CA GLN A 183 -24.55 1.03 33.06
C GLN A 183 -25.24 2.27 33.65
N GLU A 184 -24.52 3.37 33.81
CA GLU A 184 -25.11 4.62 34.33
C GLU A 184 -25.99 5.32 33.30
N ASN A 185 -25.71 5.14 32.00
CA ASN A 185 -26.48 5.71 30.90
C ASN A 185 -27.65 4.81 30.45
N LEU A 186 -27.81 3.62 31.05
CA LEU A 186 -28.94 2.75 30.78
C LEU A 186 -30.20 3.25 31.50
N LEU A 187 -31.31 3.33 30.77
CA LEU A 187 -32.65 3.54 31.32
C LEU A 187 -33.10 2.30 32.08
N THR A 188 -32.61 2.18 33.31
CA THR A 188 -33.09 1.20 34.29
C THR A 188 -34.16 1.83 35.16
N ARG A 189 -35.12 1.02 35.63
CA ARG A 189 -36.20 1.47 36.53
C ARG A 189 -35.58 1.90 37.86
N ASN A 190 -35.79 3.16 38.26
CA ASN A 190 -35.10 3.89 39.35
C ASN A 190 -33.62 4.22 39.09
N GLY A 191 -33.19 4.19 37.82
CA GLY A 191 -31.81 4.49 37.42
C GLY A 191 -31.44 5.98 37.56
N PRO A 192 -30.14 6.32 37.52
CA PRO A 192 -29.67 7.70 37.63
C PRO A 192 -30.24 8.61 36.52
N VAL A 193 -30.43 8.10 35.30
CA VAL A 193 -31.06 8.84 34.19
C VAL A 193 -32.53 9.17 34.45
N GLU A 194 -33.30 8.24 35.01
CA GLU A 194 -34.73 8.46 35.32
C GLU A 194 -34.90 9.55 36.38
N LYS A 195 -34.03 9.56 37.40
CA LYS A 195 -33.99 10.62 38.42
C LYS A 195 -33.67 11.98 37.81
N GLU A 196 -32.75 12.05 36.85
CA GLU A 196 -32.40 13.32 36.20
C GLU A 196 -33.50 13.80 35.23
N LEU A 197 -34.17 12.87 34.54
CA LEU A 197 -35.35 13.18 33.72
C LEU A 197 -36.52 13.68 34.58
N GLU A 198 -36.72 13.12 35.77
CA GLU A 198 -37.74 13.58 36.71
C GLU A 198 -37.43 15.01 37.23
N LYS A 199 -36.17 15.29 37.57
CA LYS A 199 -35.72 16.66 37.90
C LYS A 199 -35.92 17.62 36.72
N MET A 200 -35.59 17.21 35.49
CA MET A 200 -35.84 18.02 34.29
C MET A 200 -37.32 18.29 34.09
N ARG A 201 -38.21 17.31 34.33
CA ARG A 201 -39.66 17.51 34.26
C ARG A 201 -40.14 18.52 35.29
N PHE A 202 -39.62 18.46 36.51
CA PHE A 202 -39.93 19.43 37.56
C PHE A 202 -39.42 20.84 37.22
N LEU A 203 -38.20 20.95 36.68
CA LEU A 203 -37.63 22.21 36.21
C LEU A 203 -38.40 22.78 35.02
N LEU A 204 -38.82 21.97 34.05
CA LEU A 204 -39.66 22.39 32.93
C LEU A 204 -41.03 22.89 33.39
N ALA A 205 -41.65 22.23 34.37
CA ALA A 205 -42.90 22.73 34.96
C ALA A 205 -42.69 24.09 35.65
N ARG A 206 -41.58 24.25 36.37
CA ARG A 206 -41.25 25.51 37.07
C ARG A 206 -40.86 26.63 36.11
N VAL A 207 -40.09 26.33 35.07
CA VAL A 207 -39.67 27.29 34.04
C VAL A 207 -40.84 27.63 33.13
N GLY A 208 -41.64 26.64 32.71
CA GLY A 208 -42.89 26.86 31.98
C GLY A 208 -43.85 27.74 32.77
N GLY A 209 -44.01 27.47 34.08
CA GLY A 209 -44.80 28.32 34.97
C GLY A 209 -44.25 29.74 35.13
N ARG A 210 -42.92 29.91 35.22
CA ARG A 210 -42.27 31.24 35.30
C ARG A 210 -42.30 32.01 33.98
N VAL A 211 -42.22 31.32 32.84
CA VAL A 211 -42.34 31.91 31.50
C VAL A 211 -43.80 32.31 31.24
N HIS A 212 -44.77 31.52 31.70
CA HIS A 212 -46.19 31.92 31.66
C HIS A 212 -46.52 33.06 32.64
N ALA A 213 -45.75 33.20 33.73
CA ALA A 213 -45.88 34.27 34.70
C ALA A 213 -45.05 35.54 34.35
N LEU A 214 -44.35 35.56 33.21
CA LEU A 214 -43.80 36.80 32.67
C LEU A 214 -45.00 37.67 32.26
N PRO A 215 -45.15 38.89 32.82
CA PRO A 215 -46.21 39.79 32.38
C PRO A 215 -46.00 40.13 30.90
N GLU A 216 -47.07 40.00 30.12
CA GLU A 216 -47.18 40.45 28.74
C GLU A 216 -47.16 41.98 28.70
N GLN A 217 -46.04 42.59 29.09
CA GLN A 217 -45.90 44.04 29.16
C GLN A 217 -44.61 44.49 28.47
N ALA A 218 -44.62 44.29 27.15
CA ALA A 218 -44.17 45.27 26.15
C ALA A 218 -44.62 44.82 24.74
N LEU A 219 -45.93 44.63 24.53
CA LEU A 219 -46.51 44.51 23.18
C LEU A 219 -46.72 45.88 22.51
N ASN A 220 -45.83 46.84 22.76
CA ASN A 220 -45.83 48.15 22.12
C ASN A 220 -44.39 48.63 21.87
N ASP A 221 -43.57 47.83 21.18
CA ASP A 221 -42.65 48.42 20.20
C ASP A 221 -42.20 47.38 19.16
N VAL A 222 -42.43 47.73 17.89
CA VAL A 222 -42.05 47.04 16.63
C VAL A 222 -42.61 45.62 16.40
N SER A 223 -43.77 45.58 15.75
CA SER A 223 -44.25 44.43 14.98
C SER A 223 -43.24 44.04 13.89
N LYS A 224 -42.43 43.02 14.16
CA LYS A 224 -41.92 42.11 13.13
C LYS A 224 -42.61 40.77 13.32
N GLU A 225 -43.58 40.49 12.46
CA GLU A 225 -44.16 39.16 12.29
C GLU A 225 -43.03 38.13 12.13
N ILE A 226 -42.83 37.29 13.14
CA ILE A 226 -42.13 36.02 12.98
C ILE A 226 -43.23 34.98 12.81
N SER A 227 -43.50 34.62 11.56
CA SER A 227 -44.50 33.63 11.19
C SER A 227 -44.13 32.27 11.79
N LEU A 228 -44.88 31.81 12.81
CA LEU A 228 -44.74 30.50 13.44
C LEU A 228 -45.05 29.31 12.51
N SER A 229 -45.56 29.57 11.29
CA SER A 229 -45.92 28.55 10.29
C SER A 229 -44.74 27.83 9.66
N GLU A 230 -43.51 28.30 9.83
CA GLU A 230 -42.31 27.65 9.27
C GLU A 230 -41.72 26.54 10.16
N THR A 231 -42.28 26.31 11.35
CA THR A 231 -41.75 25.30 12.30
C THR A 231 -42.31 23.88 12.09
N GLY A 232 -43.24 23.71 11.14
CA GLY A 232 -43.74 22.39 10.71
C GLY A 232 -42.71 21.58 9.91
N SER A 233 -42.99 20.29 9.70
CA SER A 233 -42.08 19.30 9.07
C SER A 233 -41.46 19.74 7.72
N GLN A 234 -42.07 20.71 7.04
CA GLN A 234 -41.58 21.32 5.81
C GLN A 234 -40.36 22.24 6.02
N GLY A 235 -40.30 23.00 7.12
CA GLY A 235 -39.16 23.89 7.42
C GLY A 235 -37.91 23.12 7.85
N ARG A 236 -38.09 21.97 8.51
CA ARG A 236 -36.99 21.03 8.83
C ARG A 236 -36.38 20.43 7.57
N LYS A 237 -37.17 20.04 6.57
CA LYS A 237 -36.65 19.48 5.31
C LYS A 237 -35.84 20.51 4.53
N ARG A 238 -36.34 21.74 4.38
CA ARG A 238 -35.62 22.82 3.68
C ARG A 238 -34.27 23.16 4.34
N ARG A 239 -34.20 23.17 5.66
CA ARG A 239 -32.93 23.42 6.37
C ARG A 239 -31.94 22.26 6.24
N VAL A 240 -32.43 21.02 6.20
CA VAL A 240 -31.58 19.84 5.97
C VAL A 240 -31.07 19.81 4.53
N ASP A 241 -31.91 20.09 3.55
CA ASP A 241 -31.53 20.16 2.14
C ASP A 241 -30.52 21.29 1.89
N GLN A 242 -30.67 22.42 2.58
CA GLN A 242 -29.72 23.54 2.49
C GLN A 242 -28.39 23.25 3.20
N PHE A 243 -28.41 22.49 4.30
CA PHE A 243 -27.19 22.03 4.97
C PHE A 243 -26.43 20.96 4.16
N LEU A 244 -27.15 20.12 3.38
CA LEU A 244 -26.55 19.14 2.48
C LEU A 244 -26.02 19.78 1.18
N ALA A 245 -26.55 20.94 0.78
CA ALA A 245 -26.11 21.69 -0.39
C ALA A 245 -24.87 22.56 -0.12
N ASP A 246 -24.59 22.91 1.14
CA ASP A 246 -23.37 23.63 1.51
C ASP A 246 -22.17 22.67 1.43
N LYS A 247 -21.39 22.86 0.35
CA LYS A 247 -20.17 22.13 0.04
C LYS A 247 -19.06 22.39 1.07
N VAL A 248 -19.16 21.79 2.25
CA VAL A 248 -18.06 21.69 3.23
C VAL A 248 -17.37 20.32 3.15
N PHE A 249 -17.83 19.42 2.28
CA PHE A 249 -17.17 18.16 1.96
C PHE A 249 -16.93 18.04 0.45
N GLN A 250 -16.01 18.85 -0.07
CA GLN A 250 -15.19 18.51 -1.24
C GLN A 250 -13.72 18.57 -0.84
#